data_AF-A0A7Y9MBH3-F1
#
_entry.id   AF-A0A7Y9MBH3-F1
#
_cell.length_a   1.000
_cell.length_b   1.000
_cell.length_c   1.000
_cell.angle_alpha   90.00
_cell.angle_beta   90.00
_cell.angle_gamma   90.00
#
_symmetry.space_group_name_H-M   'P 1'
#
loop_
_entity.id
_entity.type
_entity.pdbx_description
1 polymer ?
#
loop_
_entity_poly.entity_id
_entity_poly.type
_entity_poly.pdbx_seq_one_letter_code
_entity_poly.pdbx_strand_id
1 'polypeptide(L)'
;MTEISELTLLVLRIAFLAVLWGFVFAIVYALRSDLFGQKVRRMPAAPGAGTTAPAPRAQAPRPAAPRGPVFATRLVITSGAKEGLEIVLPEEQLTIGRSSESGLVIRDDYTSTHHARLLRWPDGWVVQDLDSTNGTFLDGNRIIVPTVIPLGATVRIGTTSFELRR
;
A
#
# COMPACT_ATOMS: atom_id res chain seq x y z
N MET A 1 30.96 -31.86 -38.74
CA MET A 1 30.89 -30.87 -37.65
C MET A 1 29.56 -30.18 -37.82
N THR A 2 28.62 -30.40 -36.90
CA THR A 2 27.24 -29.89 -37.02
C THR A 2 27.24 -28.38 -36.76
N GLU A 3 27.05 -27.58 -37.81
CA GLU A 3 26.83 -26.14 -37.71
C GLU A 3 25.60 -25.89 -36.82
N ILE A 4 25.80 -25.37 -35.62
CA ILE A 4 24.71 -24.98 -34.73
C ILE A 4 24.01 -23.79 -35.38
N SER A 5 22.76 -23.96 -35.80
CA SER A 5 21.97 -22.94 -36.48
C SER A 5 21.95 -21.63 -35.66
N GLU A 6 22.13 -20.48 -36.32
CA GLU A 6 22.12 -19.15 -35.68
C GLU A 6 20.86 -18.91 -34.84
N LEU A 7 19.74 -19.51 -35.27
CA LEU A 7 18.47 -19.50 -34.55
C LEU A 7 18.60 -20.16 -33.16
N THR A 8 19.33 -21.26 -33.06
CA THR A 8 19.57 -21.98 -31.79
C THR A 8 20.36 -21.10 -30.83
N LEU A 9 21.39 -20.40 -31.32
CA LEU A 9 22.18 -19.48 -30.50
C LEU A 9 21.37 -18.25 -30.06
N LEU A 10 20.51 -17.72 -30.93
CA LEU A 10 19.60 -16.61 -30.61
C LEU A 10 18.60 -17.04 -29.52
N VAL A 11 17.95 -18.19 -29.70
CA VAL A 11 17.00 -18.72 -28.71
C VAL A 11 17.67 -18.97 -27.38
N LEU A 12 18.87 -19.56 -27.37
CA LEU A 12 19.64 -19.81 -26.15
C LEU A 12 20.01 -18.50 -25.45
N ARG A 13 20.39 -17.46 -26.19
CA ARG A 13 20.73 -16.14 -25.64
C ARG A 13 19.52 -15.45 -25.02
N ILE A 14 18.36 -15.49 -25.66
CA ILE A 14 17.12 -14.94 -25.12
C ILE A 14 16.68 -15.70 -23.88
N ALA A 15 16.74 -17.03 -23.92
CA ALA A 15 16.41 -17.89 -22.78
C ALA A 15 17.33 -17.59 -21.58
N PHE A 16 18.63 -17.47 -21.82
CA PHE A 16 19.60 -17.11 -20.79
C PHE A 16 19.32 -15.73 -20.19
N LEU A 17 19.02 -14.74 -21.04
CA LEU A 17 18.70 -13.39 -20.59
C LEU A 17 17.40 -13.34 -19.78
N ALA A 18 16.40 -14.13 -20.16
CA ALA A 18 15.13 -14.26 -19.43
C ALA A 18 15.33 -14.89 -18.05
N VAL A 19 16.15 -15.95 -17.96
CA VAL A 19 16.50 -16.59 -16.67
C VAL A 19 17.26 -15.62 -15.77
N LEU A 20 18.23 -14.88 -16.33
CA LEU A 20 19.00 -13.89 -15.59
C LEU A 20 18.11 -12.76 -15.07
N TRP A 21 17.21 -12.25 -15.91
CA TRP A 21 16.21 -11.27 -15.48
C TRP A 21 15.27 -11.81 -14.40
N GLY A 22 14.80 -13.06 -14.54
CA GLY A 22 13.99 -13.72 -13.52
C GLY A 22 14.71 -13.85 -12.18
N PHE A 23 16.00 -14.19 -12.21
CA PHE A 23 16.85 -14.25 -11.02
C PHE A 23 17.04 -12.88 -10.36
N VAL A 24 17.31 -11.84 -11.15
CA VAL A 24 17.40 -10.45 -10.65
C VAL A 24 16.08 -10.03 -10.00
N PHE A 25 14.94 -10.32 -10.64
CA PHE A 25 13.62 -10.07 -10.06
C PHE A 25 13.40 -10.83 -8.76
N ALA A 26 13.79 -12.11 -8.69
CA ALA A 26 13.66 -12.92 -7.49
C ALA A 26 14.50 -12.37 -6.32
N ILE A 27 15.73 -11.89 -6.60
CA ILE A 27 16.58 -11.24 -5.61
C ILE A 27 15.92 -9.94 -5.11
N VAL A 28 15.50 -9.06 -6.02
CA VAL A 28 14.84 -7.79 -5.64
C VAL A 28 13.57 -8.05 -4.84
N TYR A 29 12.78 -9.06 -5.23
CA TYR A 29 11.59 -9.49 -4.50
C TYR A 29 11.94 -10.03 -3.10
N ALA A 30 12.98 -10.85 -2.98
CA ALA A 30 13.43 -11.41 -1.71
C ALA A 30 13.94 -10.32 -0.76
N LEU A 31 14.82 -9.41 -1.22
CA LEU A 31 15.31 -8.28 -0.43
C LEU A 31 14.16 -7.39 0.05
N ARG A 32 13.16 -7.16 -0.81
CA ARG A 32 11.95 -6.43 -0.44
C ARG A 32 11.17 -7.21 0.63
N SER A 33 10.88 -8.50 0.41
CA SER A 33 10.12 -9.30 1.37
C SER A 33 10.77 -9.41 2.75
N ASP A 34 12.10 -9.41 2.81
CA ASP A 34 12.88 -9.53 4.04
C ASP A 34 12.86 -8.22 4.86
N LEU A 35 12.93 -7.07 4.19
CA LEU A 35 12.86 -5.76 4.84
C LEU A 35 11.47 -5.44 5.41
N PHE A 36 10.43 -6.07 4.87
CA PHE A 36 9.02 -5.79 5.18
C PHE A 36 8.36 -6.92 6.03
N GLY A 37 9.14 -7.92 6.46
CA GLY A 37 8.65 -9.24 6.89
C GLY A 37 8.65 -9.58 8.38
N GLN A 38 8.86 -8.66 9.33
CA GLN A 38 8.64 -8.96 10.76
C GLN A 38 7.27 -8.48 11.26
N LYS A 39 6.28 -9.35 11.10
CA LYS A 39 5.08 -9.37 11.96
C LYS A 39 5.52 -9.51 13.42
N VAL A 40 5.53 -8.41 14.16
CA VAL A 40 5.57 -8.48 15.63
C VAL A 40 4.28 -9.14 16.08
N ARG A 41 4.35 -10.45 16.31
CA ARG A 41 3.26 -11.27 16.83
C ARG A 41 2.93 -10.75 18.23
N ARG A 42 1.94 -9.86 18.34
CA ARG A 42 1.39 -9.44 19.63
C ARG A 42 0.89 -10.69 20.34
N MET A 43 1.56 -11.06 21.42
CA MET A 43 1.07 -12.07 22.36
C MET A 43 -0.19 -11.55 23.04
N PRO A 44 -1.21 -12.38 23.28
CA PRO A 44 -2.42 -11.97 23.99
C PRO A 44 -2.09 -11.65 25.45
N ALA A 45 -2.49 -10.45 25.89
CA ALA A 45 -2.44 -10.03 27.28
C ALA A 45 -3.47 -10.81 28.10
N ALA A 46 -3.05 -11.30 29.28
CA ALA A 46 -3.90 -11.97 30.24
C ALA A 46 -4.95 -11.00 30.85
N PRO A 47 -6.15 -11.49 31.24
CA PRO A 47 -7.16 -10.67 31.86
C PRO A 47 -6.83 -10.39 33.34
N GLY A 48 -7.02 -9.13 33.73
CA GLY A 48 -6.70 -8.62 35.05
C GLY A 48 -7.65 -9.07 36.17
N ALA A 49 -7.10 -9.07 37.38
CA ALA A 49 -7.85 -8.98 38.63
C ALA A 49 -7.23 -7.83 39.44
N GLY A 50 -8.06 -6.87 39.86
CA GLY A 50 -7.60 -5.71 40.62
C GLY A 50 -8.66 -4.65 40.79
N THR A 51 -9.73 -4.98 41.51
CA THR A 51 -10.70 -4.03 42.06
C THR A 51 -10.06 -3.32 43.26
N THR A 52 -10.09 -1.99 43.31
CA THR A 52 -10.31 -1.21 44.55
C THR A 52 -10.62 0.26 44.27
N ALA A 53 -11.83 0.63 44.71
CA ALA A 53 -12.41 1.90 45.19
C ALA A 53 -11.81 3.30 44.85
N PRO A 54 -12.68 4.34 44.75
CA PRO A 54 -12.33 5.69 44.33
C PRO A 54 -12.03 6.65 45.50
N ALA A 55 -11.15 7.63 45.27
CA ALA A 55 -11.06 8.85 46.09
C ALA A 55 -10.68 10.07 45.22
N PRO A 56 -11.31 11.25 45.40
CA PRO A 56 -11.13 12.40 44.53
C PRO A 56 -10.12 13.40 45.10
N ARG A 57 -9.11 13.82 44.32
CA ARG A 57 -8.54 15.18 44.38
C ARG A 57 -7.46 15.44 43.33
N ALA A 58 -7.42 16.71 42.95
CA ALA A 58 -6.36 17.45 42.25
C ALA A 58 -6.23 17.21 40.73
N GLN A 59 -6.88 18.10 39.97
CA GLN A 59 -6.51 18.39 38.58
C GLN A 59 -5.08 18.93 38.53
N ALA A 60 -4.13 18.10 38.09
CA ALA A 60 -2.83 18.52 37.60
C ALA A 60 -2.95 18.88 36.10
N PRO A 61 -2.08 19.76 35.57
CA PRO A 61 -2.10 20.13 34.15
C PRO A 61 -1.94 18.87 33.31
N ARG A 62 -2.96 18.57 32.51
CA ARG A 62 -2.99 17.42 31.60
C ARG A 62 -1.73 17.48 30.72
N PRO A 63 -0.77 16.53 30.80
CA PRO A 63 0.31 16.50 29.84
C PRO A 63 -0.33 16.35 28.47
N ALA A 64 0.05 17.23 27.54
CA ALA A 64 -0.35 17.13 26.16
C ALA A 64 -0.16 15.68 25.73
N ALA A 65 -1.27 15.01 25.40
CA ALA A 65 -1.21 13.68 24.82
C ALA A 65 -0.16 13.72 23.71
N PRO A 66 0.74 12.72 23.62
CA PRO A 66 1.61 12.64 22.47
C PRO A 66 0.68 12.72 21.27
N ARG A 67 0.86 13.76 20.43
CA ARG A 67 0.18 13.81 19.15
C ARG A 67 0.62 12.52 18.47
N GLY A 68 -0.23 11.49 18.53
CA GLY A 68 -0.01 10.25 17.80
C GLY A 68 0.31 10.65 16.37
N PRO A 69 1.14 9.87 15.66
CA PRO A 69 1.75 10.35 14.44
C PRO A 69 0.67 10.87 13.50
N VAL A 70 0.97 11.97 12.81
CA VAL A 70 -0.02 12.75 12.06
C VAL A 70 -0.40 11.97 10.82
N PHE A 71 -1.30 11.02 11.00
CA PHE A 71 -1.65 10.05 10.00
C PHE A 71 -2.97 10.40 9.35
N ALA A 72 -3.09 10.12 8.05
CA ALA A 72 -4.37 10.19 7.40
C ALA A 72 -5.32 9.16 8.01
N THR A 73 -6.53 9.63 8.33
CA THR A 73 -7.64 8.84 8.88
C THR A 73 -8.74 8.65 7.84
N ARG A 74 -8.76 9.52 6.82
CA ARG A 74 -9.78 9.55 5.77
C ARG A 74 -9.14 9.58 4.40
N LEU A 75 -9.77 8.90 3.46
CA LEU A 75 -9.50 9.01 2.04
C LEU A 75 -10.70 9.73 1.41
N VAL A 76 -10.43 10.81 0.69
CA VAL A 76 -11.45 11.63 0.03
C VAL A 76 -11.26 11.53 -1.46
N ILE A 77 -12.31 11.18 -2.19
CA ILE A 77 -12.29 11.12 -3.65
C ILE A 77 -12.49 12.53 -4.19
N THR A 78 -11.47 13.09 -4.84
CA THR A 78 -11.47 14.45 -5.39
C THR A 78 -11.94 14.51 -6.83
N SER A 79 -11.90 13.39 -7.55
CA SER A 79 -12.34 13.33 -8.95
C SER A 79 -12.73 11.90 -9.33
N GLY A 80 -13.77 11.76 -10.16
CA GLY A 80 -14.22 10.49 -10.73
C GLY A 80 -15.68 10.15 -10.40
N ALA A 81 -16.10 8.91 -10.68
CA ALA A 81 -17.50 8.49 -10.56
C ALA A 81 -18.08 8.57 -9.13
N LYS A 82 -17.23 8.74 -8.11
CA LYS A 82 -17.59 8.85 -6.69
C LYS A 82 -16.99 10.09 -6.05
N GLU A 83 -16.84 11.17 -6.79
CA GLU A 83 -16.36 12.45 -6.27
C GLU A 83 -17.15 12.87 -5.01
N GLY A 84 -16.43 13.34 -4.00
CA GLY A 84 -16.99 13.73 -2.70
C GLY A 84 -17.23 12.57 -1.73
N LEU A 85 -17.00 11.32 -2.13
CA LEU A 85 -17.03 10.19 -1.19
C LEU A 85 -15.84 10.25 -0.24
N GLU A 86 -16.12 10.24 1.05
CA GLU A 86 -15.12 10.06 2.10
C GLU A 86 -15.23 8.67 2.70
N ILE A 87 -14.12 7.95 2.78
CA ILE A 87 -14.04 6.67 3.47
C ILE A 87 -13.03 6.75 4.60
N VAL A 88 -13.35 6.09 5.72
CA VAL A 88 -12.41 5.93 6.83
C VAL A 88 -11.36 4.91 6.41
N LEU A 89 -10.09 5.28 6.56
CA LEU A 89 -8.98 4.38 6.27
C LEU A 89 -8.93 3.27 7.34
N PRO A 90 -8.83 1.99 6.93
CA PRO A 90 -8.74 0.86 7.85
C PRO A 90 -7.40 0.84 8.61
N GLU A 91 -7.30 0.04 9.67
CA GLU A 91 -6.11 0.05 10.54
C GLU A 91 -4.86 -0.58 9.90
N GLU A 92 -5.02 -1.52 8.96
CA GLU A 92 -3.89 -2.28 8.38
C GLU A 92 -3.65 -1.99 6.90
N GLN A 93 -4.66 -2.17 6.06
CA GLN A 93 -4.53 -2.01 4.61
C GLN A 93 -5.86 -1.72 3.93
N LEU A 94 -5.82 -1.01 2.81
CA LEU A 94 -6.96 -0.78 1.94
C LEU A 94 -6.61 -1.21 0.51
N THR A 95 -7.31 -2.20 -0.03
CA THR A 95 -7.16 -2.59 -1.44
C THR A 95 -8.09 -1.75 -2.31
N ILE A 96 -7.58 -1.28 -3.44
CA ILE A 96 -8.27 -0.45 -4.42
C ILE A 96 -8.29 -1.19 -5.76
N GLY A 97 -9.47 -1.28 -6.37
CA GLY A 97 -9.61 -1.94 -7.66
C GLY A 97 -11.05 -2.08 -8.11
N ARG A 98 -11.25 -2.79 -9.22
CA ARG A 98 -12.56 -3.06 -9.79
C ARG A 98 -13.29 -4.22 -9.10
N SER A 99 -12.56 -5.11 -8.43
CA SER A 99 -13.16 -6.23 -7.68
C SER A 99 -14.11 -5.71 -6.60
N SER A 100 -15.26 -6.35 -6.44
CA SER A 100 -16.17 -6.13 -5.32
C SER A 100 -15.56 -6.47 -3.96
N GLU A 101 -14.46 -7.23 -3.93
CA GLU A 101 -13.70 -7.55 -2.73
C GLU A 101 -12.70 -6.45 -2.33
N SER A 102 -12.54 -5.42 -3.18
CA SER A 102 -11.69 -4.27 -2.86
C SER A 102 -12.37 -3.39 -1.81
N GLY A 103 -11.61 -2.92 -0.81
CA GLY A 103 -12.14 -1.98 0.18
C GLY A 103 -12.59 -0.66 -0.45
N LEU A 104 -11.90 -0.21 -1.51
CA LEU A 104 -12.38 0.84 -2.39
C LEU A 104 -12.63 0.28 -3.80
N VAL A 105 -13.91 0.11 -4.13
CA VAL A 105 -14.34 -0.37 -5.44
C VAL A 105 -14.48 0.80 -6.41
N ILE A 106 -13.66 0.79 -7.46
CA ILE A 106 -13.68 1.74 -8.57
C ILE A 106 -14.14 0.96 -9.82
N ARG A 107 -15.38 1.23 -10.27
CA ARG A 107 -15.98 0.58 -11.44
C ARG A 107 -15.67 1.37 -12.70
N ASP A 108 -14.46 1.18 -13.21
CA ASP A 108 -13.95 1.84 -14.39
C ASP A 108 -13.15 0.84 -15.23
N ASP A 109 -13.17 1.01 -16.55
CA ASP A 109 -12.44 0.18 -17.51
C ASP A 109 -10.92 0.40 -17.42
N TYR A 110 -10.49 1.58 -16.98
CA TYR A 110 -9.07 1.86 -16.74
C TYR A 110 -8.55 1.33 -15.39
N THR A 111 -9.40 0.67 -14.60
CA THR A 111 -9.02 0.13 -13.30
C THR A 111 -8.96 -1.40 -13.31
N SER A 112 -7.78 -1.97 -13.04
CA SER A 112 -7.59 -3.41 -12.87
C SER A 112 -8.37 -3.99 -11.67
N THR A 113 -8.65 -5.29 -11.70
CA THR A 113 -9.40 -6.02 -10.65
C THR A 113 -8.80 -5.81 -9.26
N HIS A 114 -7.47 -5.94 -9.15
CA HIS A 114 -6.65 -5.53 -8.02
C HIS A 114 -5.63 -4.51 -8.54
N HIS A 115 -5.90 -3.22 -8.38
CA HIS A 115 -5.09 -2.18 -9.03
C HIS A 115 -3.95 -1.71 -8.14
N ALA A 116 -4.30 -1.31 -6.92
CA ALA A 116 -3.35 -0.81 -5.95
C ALA A 116 -3.76 -1.21 -4.54
N ARG A 117 -2.83 -1.13 -3.62
CA ARG A 117 -3.08 -1.28 -2.19
C ARG A 117 -2.42 -0.13 -1.44
N LEU A 118 -3.17 0.42 -0.49
CA LEU A 118 -2.64 1.28 0.55
C LEU A 118 -2.27 0.41 1.75
N LEU A 119 -1.04 0.54 2.20
CA LEU A 119 -0.49 -0.16 3.35
C LEU A 119 -0.24 0.84 4.45
N ARG A 120 -0.61 0.45 5.67
CA ARG A 120 -0.30 1.24 6.85
C ARG A 120 1.16 1.04 7.25
N TRP A 121 1.92 2.13 7.30
CA TRP A 121 3.32 2.15 7.73
C TRP A 121 3.48 3.01 9.00
N PRO A 122 4.49 2.76 9.85
CA PRO A 122 4.78 3.62 11.02
C PRO A 122 4.96 5.11 10.69
N ASP A 123 5.42 5.43 9.47
CA ASP A 123 5.71 6.79 9.03
C ASP A 123 4.59 7.41 8.17
N GLY A 124 3.55 6.64 7.82
CA GLY A 124 2.48 7.14 6.96
C GLY A 124 1.69 6.06 6.24
N TRP A 125 0.96 6.48 5.22
CA TRP A 125 0.31 5.57 4.28
C TRP A 125 1.21 5.37 3.07
N VAL A 126 1.40 4.12 2.67
CA VAL A 126 2.20 3.76 1.50
C VAL A 126 1.27 3.24 0.42
N VAL A 127 1.36 3.79 -0.79
CA VAL A 127 0.69 3.23 -1.95
C VAL A 127 1.61 2.27 -2.68
N GLN A 128 1.08 1.12 -3.00
CA GLN A 128 1.71 0.10 -3.82
C GLN A 128 0.82 -0.21 -5.01
N ASP A 129 1.38 -0.11 -6.21
CA ASP A 129 0.77 -0.64 -7.43
C ASP A 129 0.88 -2.17 -7.47
N LEU A 130 -0.20 -2.85 -7.86
CA LEU A 130 -0.30 -4.31 -7.95
C LEU A 130 -0.20 -4.80 -9.40
N ASP A 131 0.75 -4.24 -10.15
CA ASP A 131 0.95 -4.51 -11.58
C ASP A 131 -0.28 -4.14 -12.42
N SER A 132 -0.78 -2.93 -12.18
CA SER A 132 -1.95 -2.44 -12.89
C SER A 132 -1.62 -2.09 -14.35
N THR A 133 -2.58 -2.31 -15.24
CA THR A 133 -2.38 -2.11 -16.68
C THR A 133 -2.07 -0.66 -17.04
N ASN A 134 -2.74 0.29 -16.39
CA ASN A 134 -2.57 1.74 -16.64
C ASN A 134 -1.60 2.41 -15.68
N GLY A 135 -1.21 1.73 -14.60
CA GLY A 135 -0.39 2.29 -13.54
C GLY A 135 -1.15 3.16 -12.54
N THR A 136 -0.57 3.28 -11.36
CA THR A 136 -0.95 4.25 -10.33
C THR A 136 -0.08 5.51 -10.44
N PHE A 137 -0.66 6.68 -10.19
CA PHE A 137 0.05 7.96 -10.21
C PHE A 137 -0.08 8.69 -8.88
N LEU A 138 0.98 9.34 -8.43
CA LEU A 138 1.03 10.21 -7.25
C LEU A 138 1.49 11.60 -7.69
N ASP A 139 0.65 12.62 -7.51
CA ASP A 139 0.86 14.00 -7.96
C ASP A 139 1.30 14.09 -9.44
N GLY A 140 0.68 13.25 -10.28
CA GLY A 140 0.98 13.17 -11.71
C GLY A 140 2.17 12.27 -12.09
N ASN A 141 3.00 11.84 -11.12
CA ASN A 141 4.12 10.94 -11.37
C ASN A 141 3.69 9.48 -11.25
N ARG A 142 4.02 8.65 -12.24
CA ARG A 142 3.73 7.21 -12.18
C ARG A 142 4.59 6.55 -11.10
N ILE A 143 3.95 5.84 -10.18
CA ILE A 143 4.67 5.04 -9.18
C ILE A 143 4.94 3.64 -9.72
N ILE A 144 6.16 3.17 -9.51
CA ILE A 144 6.59 1.78 -9.82
C ILE A 144 7.06 1.04 -8.57
N VAL A 145 7.40 1.79 -7.52
CA VAL A 145 7.82 1.30 -6.22
C VAL A 145 6.82 1.74 -5.16
N PRO A 146 6.68 1.01 -4.05
CA PRO A 146 5.87 1.46 -2.92
C PRO A 146 6.34 2.84 -2.47
N THR A 147 5.43 3.80 -2.46
CA THR A 147 5.74 5.21 -2.21
C THR A 147 4.87 5.72 -1.07
N VAL A 148 5.49 6.44 -0.12
CA VAL A 148 4.75 7.11 0.96
C VAL A 148 3.90 8.22 0.36
N ILE A 149 2.62 8.28 0.73
CA ILE A 149 1.68 9.33 0.31
C ILE A 149 1.72 10.46 1.34
N PRO A 150 2.15 11.68 0.96
CA PRO A 150 2.00 12.85 1.80
C PRO A 150 0.52 13.20 2.05
N LEU A 151 0.22 13.84 3.18
CA LEU A 151 -1.12 14.34 3.45
C LEU A 151 -1.51 15.39 2.40
N GLY A 152 -2.72 15.26 1.83
CA GLY A 152 -3.22 16.14 0.76
C GLY A 152 -2.62 15.88 -0.63
N ALA A 153 -1.72 14.91 -0.79
CA ALA A 153 -1.23 14.51 -2.09
C ALA A 153 -2.34 13.79 -2.89
N THR A 154 -2.35 14.00 -4.21
CA THR A 154 -3.35 13.43 -5.10
C THR A 154 -2.85 12.12 -5.69
N VAL A 155 -3.54 11.02 -5.39
CA VAL A 155 -3.30 9.71 -5.99
C VAL A 155 -4.35 9.47 -7.06
N ARG A 156 -3.91 9.14 -8.27
CA ARG A 156 -4.79 8.82 -9.40
C ARG A 156 -4.67 7.35 -9.79
N ILE A 157 -5.82 6.69 -9.88
CA ILE A 157 -6.00 5.30 -10.28
C ILE A 157 -7.08 5.26 -11.35
N GLY A 158 -6.73 4.84 -12.56
CA GLY A 158 -7.62 4.91 -13.71
C GLY A 158 -8.12 6.35 -13.93
N THR A 159 -9.44 6.53 -13.92
CA THR A 159 -10.12 7.83 -14.01
C THR A 159 -10.42 8.49 -12.66
N THR A 160 -10.15 7.80 -11.54
CA THR A 160 -10.48 8.28 -10.20
C THR A 160 -9.24 8.86 -9.52
N SER A 161 -9.39 10.04 -8.91
CA SER A 161 -8.35 10.65 -8.07
C SER A 161 -8.86 10.79 -6.65
N PHE A 162 -7.98 10.52 -5.69
CA PHE A 162 -8.26 10.65 -4.27
C PHE A 162 -7.08 11.26 -3.54
N GLU A 163 -7.35 11.79 -2.37
CA GLU A 163 -6.36 12.36 -1.47
C GLU A 163 -6.52 11.79 -0.07
N LEU A 164 -5.43 11.83 0.70
CA LEU A 164 -5.44 11.39 2.09
C LEU A 164 -5.55 12.59 3.03
N ARG A 165 -6.58 12.59 3.88
CA ARG A 165 -6.91 13.65 4.84
C ARG A 165 -6.99 13.12 6.28
N ARG A 166 -7.02 14.06 7.23
CA ARG A 166 -7.12 13.81 8.67
C ARG A 166 -8.56 13.90 9.19
#